data_AF-D3VQ10-F1
#
_entry.id   AF-D3VQ10-F1
#
_cell.length_a   1.000
_cell.length_b   1.000
_cell.length_c   1.000
_cell.angle_alpha   90.00
_cell.angle_beta   90.00
_cell.angle_gamma   90.00
#
_symmetry.space_group_name_H-M   'P 1'
#
loop_
_entity.id
_entity.type
_entity.pdbx_description
1 polymer ?
#
loop_
_entity_poly.entity_id
_entity_poly.type
_entity_poly.pdbx_seq_one_letter_code
_entity_poly.pdbx_strand_id
1 'polypeptide(L)'
;MNKSIFTFKKHLANNNQLEQILPNMSNLEIIMAINHCLKQEIYNAINKAIFSYRKVPITADDIYNEFLYECPNILRKYKYQSDSNFYAYVNQVVKNFCLNKLNFWLRRKRSIDLNMSSIDEMIYITDDSAENEVYQKADEEDFKRLFYRYFSKNDVHNIQLLLSKKWSPHSTYKLNLFKEAIVRKIITFYSAWVS
;
A
#
# COMPACT_ATOMS: atom_id res chain seq x y z
N MET A 1 -14.68 -14.33 -26.68
CA MET A 1 -13.25 -14.00 -26.97
C MET A 1 -13.23 -12.74 -27.84
N ASN A 2 -12.48 -11.70 -27.45
CA ASN A 2 -12.58 -10.38 -28.07
C ASN A 2 -12.01 -10.39 -29.51
N LYS A 3 -12.72 -9.80 -30.49
CA LYS A 3 -12.37 -9.86 -31.93
C LYS A 3 -10.94 -9.37 -32.20
N SER A 4 -10.50 -8.33 -31.48
CA SER A 4 -9.16 -7.75 -31.57
C SER A 4 -8.05 -8.72 -31.16
N ILE A 5 -8.26 -9.60 -30.19
CA ILE A 5 -7.28 -10.61 -29.76
C ILE A 5 -7.08 -11.67 -30.85
N PHE A 6 -8.18 -12.12 -31.46
CA PHE A 6 -8.12 -13.11 -32.55
C PHE A 6 -7.41 -12.53 -33.78
N THR A 7 -7.73 -11.29 -34.14
CA THR A 7 -7.06 -10.54 -35.22
C THR A 7 -5.57 -10.39 -34.93
N PHE A 8 -5.19 -9.97 -33.71
CA PHE A 8 -3.79 -9.87 -33.31
C PHE A 8 -3.05 -11.21 -33.41
N LYS A 9 -3.65 -12.30 -32.90
CA LYS A 9 -3.08 -13.65 -32.98
C LYS A 9 -2.87 -14.11 -34.42
N LYS A 10 -3.81 -13.79 -35.33
CA LYS A 10 -3.66 -14.07 -36.76
C LYS A 10 -2.48 -13.31 -37.37
N HIS A 11 -2.30 -12.05 -36.98
CA HIS A 11 -1.23 -11.19 -37.50
C HIS A 11 0.14 -11.45 -36.86
N LEU A 12 0.23 -12.14 -35.73
CA LEU A 12 1.51 -12.65 -35.20
C LEU A 12 2.25 -13.58 -36.18
N ALA A 13 1.52 -14.27 -37.07
CA ALA A 13 2.11 -15.06 -38.14
C ALA A 13 2.56 -14.21 -39.35
N ASN A 14 1.95 -13.04 -39.55
CA ASN A 14 2.18 -12.11 -40.66
C ASN A 14 2.58 -10.72 -40.13
N ASN A 15 3.87 -10.60 -39.77
CA ASN A 15 4.44 -9.47 -39.02
C ASN A 15 4.20 -8.07 -39.63
N ASN A 16 3.97 -7.99 -40.94
CA ASN A 16 3.74 -6.72 -41.66
C ASN A 16 2.41 -6.04 -41.28
N GLN A 17 1.39 -6.82 -40.91
CA GLN A 17 0.07 -6.29 -40.56
C GLN A 17 0.04 -5.74 -39.12
N LEU A 18 0.97 -6.14 -38.26
CA LEU A 18 1.04 -5.67 -36.88
C LEU A 18 1.36 -4.17 -36.78
N GLU A 19 2.24 -3.67 -37.65
CA GLU A 19 2.58 -2.25 -37.71
C GLU A 19 1.34 -1.36 -38.00
N GLN A 20 0.40 -1.86 -38.80
CA GLN A 20 -0.80 -1.11 -39.18
C GLN A 20 -1.90 -1.17 -38.13
N ILE A 21 -2.05 -2.28 -37.40
CA ILE A 21 -3.13 -2.44 -36.43
C ILE A 21 -2.80 -1.85 -35.06
N LEU A 22 -1.54 -1.92 -34.61
CA LEU A 22 -1.13 -1.52 -33.25
C LEU A 22 -1.46 -0.05 -32.91
N PRO A 23 -1.28 0.92 -33.82
CA PRO A 23 -1.68 2.31 -33.57
C PRO A 23 -3.19 2.50 -33.35
N ASN A 24 -4.02 1.62 -33.94
CA ASN A 24 -5.48 1.73 -33.91
C ASN A 24 -6.12 0.95 -32.75
N MET A 25 -5.36 0.10 -32.06
CA MET A 25 -5.86 -0.63 -30.90
C MET A 25 -5.83 0.24 -29.64
N SER A 26 -6.87 0.10 -28.81
CA SER A 26 -6.88 0.72 -27.48
C SER A 26 -5.81 0.09 -26.57
N ASN A 27 -5.42 0.80 -25.50
CA ASN A 27 -4.43 0.28 -24.55
C ASN A 27 -4.86 -1.07 -23.96
N LEU A 28 -6.13 -1.18 -23.56
CA LEU A 28 -6.68 -2.41 -22.99
C LEU A 28 -6.62 -3.57 -23.98
N GLU A 29 -6.93 -3.33 -25.26
CA GLU A 29 -6.84 -4.38 -26.28
C GLU A 29 -5.42 -4.87 -26.51
N ILE A 30 -4.43 -3.97 -26.52
CA ILE A 30 -3.02 -4.35 -26.64
C ILE A 30 -2.60 -5.18 -25.44
N ILE A 31 -2.94 -4.74 -24.22
CA ILE A 31 -2.63 -5.47 -22.98
C ILE A 31 -3.23 -6.87 -23.01
N MET A 32 -4.52 -6.99 -23.35
CA MET A 32 -5.21 -8.27 -23.43
C MET A 32 -4.60 -9.17 -24.51
N ALA A 33 -4.25 -8.62 -25.68
CA ALA A 33 -3.67 -9.38 -26.78
C ALA A 33 -2.28 -9.93 -26.42
N ILE A 34 -1.43 -9.10 -25.80
CA ILE A 34 -0.11 -9.51 -25.32
C ILE A 34 -0.22 -10.53 -24.20
N ASN A 35 -1.06 -10.27 -23.20
CA ASN A 35 -1.25 -11.19 -22.08
C ASN A 35 -1.85 -12.54 -22.52
N HIS A 36 -2.67 -12.55 -23.57
CA HIS A 36 -3.22 -13.80 -24.10
C HIS A 36 -2.24 -14.55 -25.01
N CYS A 37 -1.46 -13.84 -25.84
CA CYS A 37 -0.67 -14.47 -26.91
C CYS A 37 0.80 -14.67 -26.57
N LEU A 38 1.38 -13.87 -25.67
CA LEU A 38 2.83 -13.80 -25.45
C LEU A 38 3.22 -13.87 -23.95
N LYS A 39 2.26 -14.13 -23.06
CA LYS A 39 2.52 -14.13 -21.60
C LYS A 39 3.67 -15.05 -21.23
N GLN A 40 3.66 -16.29 -21.71
CA GLN A 40 4.64 -17.29 -21.31
C GLN A 40 6.04 -16.95 -21.81
N GLU A 41 6.15 -16.46 -23.04
CA GLU A 41 7.39 -16.03 -23.68
C GLU A 41 8.01 -14.84 -22.93
N ILE A 42 7.19 -13.82 -22.63
CA ILE A 42 7.62 -12.64 -21.88
C ILE A 42 8.05 -13.05 -20.47
N TYR A 43 7.26 -13.87 -19.78
CA TYR A 43 7.57 -14.31 -18.44
C TYR A 43 8.86 -15.13 -18.37
N ASN A 44 9.10 -15.99 -19.35
CA ASN A 44 10.35 -16.74 -19.48
C ASN A 44 11.55 -15.82 -19.73
N ALA A 45 11.40 -14.77 -20.55
CA ALA A 45 12.44 -13.78 -20.78
C ALA A 45 12.76 -12.99 -19.49
N ILE A 46 11.74 -12.59 -18.74
CA ILE A 46 11.89 -11.90 -17.44
C ILE A 46 12.62 -12.80 -16.44
N ASN A 47 12.19 -14.05 -16.27
CA ASN A 47 12.82 -15.00 -15.35
C ASN A 47 14.30 -15.23 -15.67
N LYS A 48 14.65 -15.41 -16.95
CA LYS A 48 16.05 -15.52 -17.38
C LYS A 48 16.86 -14.27 -17.06
N ALA A 49 16.25 -13.08 -17.21
CA ALA A 49 16.89 -11.82 -16.87
C ALA A 49 17.13 -11.71 -15.36
N ILE A 50 16.11 -11.91 -14.52
CA ILE A 50 16.22 -11.79 -13.05
C ILE A 50 17.15 -12.85 -12.46
N PHE A 51 17.12 -14.10 -12.94
CA PHE A 51 18.00 -15.17 -12.44
C PHE A 51 19.48 -14.81 -12.52
N SER A 52 19.86 -13.99 -13.52
CA SER A 52 21.22 -13.49 -13.68
C SER A 52 21.64 -12.48 -12.59
N TYR A 53 20.70 -11.96 -11.79
CA TYR A 53 20.90 -10.93 -10.77
C TYR A 53 20.28 -11.34 -9.42
N ARG A 54 20.99 -12.17 -8.66
CA ARG A 54 20.54 -12.76 -7.38
C ARG A 54 20.23 -11.77 -6.24
N LYS A 55 20.54 -10.48 -6.36
CA LYS A 55 20.45 -9.49 -5.26
C LYS A 55 19.27 -8.51 -5.38
N VAL A 56 18.30 -8.74 -6.27
CA VAL A 56 17.22 -7.79 -6.50
C VAL A 56 15.92 -8.25 -5.81
N PRO A 57 15.30 -7.43 -4.94
CA PRO A 57 14.05 -7.76 -4.26
C PRO A 57 12.83 -7.49 -5.16
N ILE A 58 12.83 -8.04 -6.37
CA ILE A 58 11.70 -7.91 -7.31
C ILE A 58 11.38 -9.27 -7.93
N THR A 59 10.09 -9.57 -8.05
CA THR A 59 9.64 -10.83 -8.65
C THR A 59 9.42 -10.67 -10.15
N ALA A 60 9.34 -11.81 -10.86
CA ALA A 60 9.00 -11.79 -12.28
C ALA A 60 7.58 -11.27 -12.54
N ASP A 61 6.65 -11.50 -11.61
CA ASP A 61 5.28 -10.99 -11.68
C ASP A 61 5.23 -9.46 -11.60
N ASP A 62 6.02 -8.86 -10.71
CA ASP A 62 6.10 -7.40 -10.59
C ASP A 62 6.56 -6.76 -11.90
N ILE A 63 7.68 -7.26 -12.46
CA ILE A 63 8.22 -6.78 -13.74
C ILE A 63 7.22 -7.01 -14.88
N TYR A 64 6.52 -8.15 -14.90
CA TYR A 64 5.56 -8.46 -15.94
C TYR A 64 4.35 -7.53 -15.91
N ASN A 65 3.79 -7.25 -14.72
CA ASN A 65 2.66 -6.36 -14.57
C ASN A 65 3.01 -4.92 -14.94
N GLU A 66 4.19 -4.44 -14.54
CA GLU A 66 4.70 -3.13 -14.97
C GLU A 66 4.93 -3.09 -16.49
N PHE A 67 5.46 -4.17 -17.07
CA PHE A 67 5.64 -4.26 -18.51
C PHE A 67 4.30 -4.17 -19.24
N LEU A 68 3.27 -4.90 -18.80
CA LEU A 68 1.93 -4.82 -19.40
C LEU A 68 1.37 -3.40 -19.36
N TYR A 69 1.59 -2.66 -18.28
CA TYR A 69 1.16 -1.26 -18.19
C TYR A 69 1.84 -0.37 -19.24
N GLU A 70 3.16 -0.53 -19.45
CA GLU A 70 3.93 0.28 -20.40
C GLU A 70 3.88 -0.22 -21.85
N CYS A 71 3.52 -1.49 -22.07
CA CYS A 71 3.63 -2.13 -23.38
C CYS A 71 2.84 -1.43 -24.50
N PRO A 72 1.65 -0.82 -24.32
CA PRO A 72 0.94 -0.15 -25.41
C PRO A 72 1.76 0.98 -26.03
N ASN A 73 2.46 1.75 -25.21
CA ASN A 73 3.29 2.87 -25.67
C ASN A 73 4.54 2.39 -26.41
N ILE A 74 5.08 1.24 -26.02
CA ILE A 74 6.28 0.66 -26.64
C ILE A 74 5.91 -0.03 -27.96
N LEU A 75 4.83 -0.81 -27.97
CA LEU A 75 4.42 -1.61 -29.13
C LEU A 75 3.87 -0.76 -30.27
N ARG A 76 3.24 0.39 -30.00
CA ARG A 76 2.84 1.34 -31.06
C ARG A 76 4.01 1.90 -31.87
N LYS A 77 5.23 1.84 -31.34
CA LYS A 77 6.45 2.25 -32.04
C LYS A 77 7.04 1.14 -32.91
N TYR A 78 6.45 -0.05 -32.91
CA TYR A 78 6.90 -1.16 -33.73
C TYR A 78 6.86 -0.78 -35.22
N LYS A 79 7.97 -1.05 -35.90
CA LYS A 79 8.14 -0.89 -37.34
C LYS A 79 8.58 -2.22 -37.91
N TYR A 80 7.87 -2.69 -38.92
CA TYR A 80 8.21 -3.94 -39.58
C TYR A 80 9.52 -3.80 -40.35
N GLN A 81 10.39 -4.79 -40.22
CA GLN A 81 11.61 -4.94 -40.98
C GLN A 81 11.65 -6.37 -41.53
N SER A 82 12.09 -6.56 -42.77
CA SER A 82 12.14 -7.89 -43.42
C SER A 82 12.95 -8.91 -42.63
N ASP A 83 13.98 -8.44 -41.93
CA ASP A 83 15.00 -9.27 -41.30
C ASP A 83 14.69 -9.55 -39.82
N SER A 84 13.58 -9.02 -39.28
CA SER A 84 13.17 -9.17 -37.89
C SER A 84 11.68 -9.43 -37.76
N ASN A 85 11.31 -10.45 -36.99
CA ASN A 85 9.91 -10.71 -36.67
C ASN A 85 9.47 -9.99 -35.38
N PHE A 86 8.16 -9.94 -35.15
CA PHE A 86 7.59 -9.26 -33.99
C PHE A 86 8.01 -9.91 -32.66
N TYR A 87 8.18 -11.23 -32.63
CA TYR A 87 8.68 -11.94 -31.44
C TYR A 87 10.07 -11.46 -31.02
N ALA A 88 10.98 -11.30 -31.99
CA ALA A 88 12.32 -10.78 -31.75
C ALA A 88 12.28 -9.35 -31.19
N TYR A 89 11.42 -8.49 -31.77
CA TYR A 89 11.19 -7.15 -31.26
C TYR A 89 10.70 -7.15 -29.81
N VAL A 90 9.65 -7.92 -29.50
CA VAL A 90 9.09 -8.03 -28.14
C VAL A 90 10.15 -8.55 -27.17
N ASN A 91 10.88 -9.60 -27.54
CA ASN A 91 11.92 -10.18 -26.69
C ASN A 91 13.03 -9.16 -26.38
N GLN A 92 13.47 -8.39 -27.38
CA GLN A 92 14.47 -7.33 -27.19
C GLN A 92 13.94 -6.20 -26.29
N VAL A 93 12.70 -5.79 -26.48
CA VAL A 93 12.03 -4.78 -25.65
C VAL A 93 11.96 -5.25 -24.20
N VAL A 94 11.50 -6.48 -23.96
CA VAL A 94 11.38 -7.06 -22.61
C VAL A 94 12.74 -7.16 -21.95
N LYS A 95 13.78 -7.60 -22.68
CA LYS A 95 15.15 -7.64 -22.17
C LYS A 95 15.63 -6.26 -21.74
N ASN A 96 15.44 -5.23 -22.58
CA ASN A 96 15.81 -3.86 -22.26
C ASN A 96 15.02 -3.31 -21.06
N PHE A 97 13.72 -3.63 -20.98
CA PHE A 97 12.86 -3.27 -19.86
C PHE A 97 13.37 -3.86 -18.54
N CYS A 98 13.67 -5.17 -18.54
CA CYS A 98 14.25 -5.86 -17.39
C CYS A 98 15.58 -5.22 -16.97
N LEU A 99 16.49 -4.97 -17.92
CA LEU A 99 17.78 -4.33 -17.63
C LEU A 99 17.61 -2.96 -16.99
N ASN A 100 16.65 -2.14 -17.44
CA ASN A 100 16.37 -0.85 -16.83
C ASN A 100 15.88 -0.98 -15.38
N LYS A 101 14.98 -1.94 -15.10
CA LYS A 101 14.47 -2.19 -13.75
C LYS A 101 15.56 -2.75 -12.84
N LEU A 102 16.32 -3.73 -13.31
CA LEU A 102 17.45 -4.31 -12.58
C LEU A 102 18.51 -3.25 -12.28
N ASN A 103 18.89 -2.42 -13.26
CA ASN A 103 19.79 -1.29 -13.05
C ASN A 103 19.25 -0.29 -12.02
N PHE A 104 17.94 -0.02 -12.00
CA PHE A 104 17.34 0.85 -11.00
C PHE A 104 17.51 0.32 -9.58
N TRP A 105 17.34 -0.99 -9.38
CA TRP A 105 17.47 -1.65 -8.08
C TRP A 105 18.92 -1.90 -7.65
N LEU A 106 19.81 -2.15 -8.61
CA LEU A 106 21.24 -2.35 -8.35
C LEU A 106 22.00 -1.04 -8.09
N ARG A 107 21.37 0.13 -8.25
CA ARG A 107 21.97 1.42 -7.90
C ARG A 107 22.36 1.43 -6.42
N ARG A 108 23.55 1.96 -6.10
CA ARG A 108 24.16 1.98 -4.75
C ARG A 108 23.24 2.44 -3.60
N LYS A 109 22.28 3.33 -3.87
CA LYS A 109 21.30 3.81 -2.86
C LYS A 109 20.24 2.75 -2.48
N ARG A 110 20.07 1.72 -3.30
CA ARG A 110 19.00 0.71 -3.23
C ARG A 110 19.52 -0.72 -3.28
N SER A 111 20.78 -0.92 -3.66
CA SER A 111 21.46 -2.20 -3.52
C SER A 111 21.53 -2.52 -2.02
N ILE A 112 20.55 -3.26 -1.54
CA ILE A 112 20.59 -3.83 -0.21
C ILE A 112 21.70 -4.88 -0.27
N ASP A 113 22.79 -4.66 0.48
CA ASP A 113 23.68 -5.77 0.78
C ASP A 113 22.89 -6.71 1.69
N LEU A 114 22.25 -7.70 1.07
CA LEU A 114 21.48 -8.74 1.72
C LEU A 114 22.38 -9.73 2.49
N ASN A 115 23.48 -9.24 3.07
CA ASN A 115 24.16 -9.90 4.19
C ASN A 115 23.41 -9.58 5.49
N MET A 116 22.08 -9.54 5.44
CA MET A 116 21.28 -9.56 6.65
C MET A 116 21.23 -11.01 7.09
N SER A 117 21.64 -11.25 8.34
CA SER A 117 21.52 -12.56 8.98
C SER A 117 20.12 -13.16 8.73
N SER A 118 20.06 -14.48 8.60
CA SER A 118 18.79 -15.20 8.41
C SER A 118 17.74 -14.71 9.40
N ILE A 119 16.49 -14.56 8.95
CA ILE A 119 15.34 -14.19 9.78
C ILE A 119 15.20 -15.15 10.99
N ASP A 120 15.75 -16.36 10.91
CA ASP A 120 15.86 -17.32 12.01
C ASP A 120 16.68 -16.82 13.22
N GLU A 121 17.43 -15.73 13.10
CA GLU A 121 18.13 -15.05 14.22
C GLU A 121 17.38 -13.82 14.75
N MET A 122 16.17 -13.51 14.24
CA MET A 122 15.34 -12.49 14.87
C MET A 122 14.80 -13.04 16.19
N ILE A 123 15.45 -12.64 17.29
CA ILE A 123 14.87 -12.72 18.63
C ILE A 123 13.65 -11.79 18.61
N TYR A 124 12.46 -12.36 18.45
CA TYR A 124 11.22 -11.66 18.70
C TYR A 124 11.19 -11.34 20.19
N ILE A 125 11.53 -10.09 20.54
CA ILE A 125 11.32 -9.57 21.89
C ILE A 125 9.83 -9.28 21.97
N THR A 126 9.11 -10.17 22.63
CA THR A 126 7.72 -9.91 23.02
C THR A 126 7.75 -8.78 24.04
N ASP A 127 7.22 -7.62 23.65
CA ASP A 127 6.96 -6.53 24.60
C ASP A 127 5.60 -6.78 25.26
N ASP A 128 5.62 -7.55 26.33
CA ASP A 128 4.43 -7.86 27.14
C ASP A 128 3.83 -6.60 27.80
N SER A 129 4.57 -5.48 27.81
CA SER A 129 4.10 -4.20 28.35
C SER A 129 3.48 -3.26 27.31
N ALA A 130 3.71 -3.47 26.02
CA ALA A 130 3.24 -2.58 24.96
C ALA A 130 1.73 -2.36 24.99
N GLU A 131 0.95 -3.44 25.18
CA GLU A 131 -0.51 -3.36 25.26
C GLU A 131 -0.96 -2.51 26.47
N ASN A 132 -0.32 -2.72 27.64
CA ASN A 132 -0.60 -1.95 28.84
C ASN A 132 -0.22 -0.46 28.70
N GLU A 133 0.90 -0.16 28.04
CA GLU A 133 1.30 1.23 27.76
C GLU A 133 0.33 1.94 26.82
N VAL A 134 -0.20 1.23 25.82
CA VAL A 134 -1.21 1.76 24.90
C VAL A 134 -2.50 2.06 25.64
N TYR A 135 -2.97 1.15 26.50
CA TYR A 135 -4.15 1.38 27.33
C TYR A 135 -3.98 2.56 28.29
N GLN A 136 -2.85 2.65 28.99
CA GLN A 136 -2.57 3.77 29.89
C GLN A 136 -2.57 5.12 29.16
N LYS A 137 -1.95 5.20 27.97
CA LYS A 137 -1.96 6.43 27.18
C LYS A 137 -3.35 6.78 26.65
N ALA A 138 -4.17 5.78 26.30
CA ALA A 138 -5.54 6.01 25.90
C ALA A 138 -6.37 6.58 27.07
N ASP A 139 -6.25 6.00 28.26
CA ASP A 139 -6.94 6.47 29.47
C ASP A 139 -6.51 7.90 29.86
N GLU A 140 -5.21 8.22 29.76
CA GLU A 140 -4.70 9.57 30.01
C GLU A 140 -5.28 10.60 29.04
N GLU A 141 -5.36 10.28 27.76
CA GLU A 141 -5.91 11.18 26.74
C GLU A 141 -7.43 11.34 26.88
N ASP A 142 -8.15 10.27 27.21
CA ASP A 142 -9.58 10.34 27.49
C ASP A 142 -9.85 11.15 28.76
N PHE A 143 -9.03 10.99 29.80
CA PHE A 143 -9.10 11.82 31.00
C PHE A 143 -8.85 13.29 30.68
N LYS A 144 -7.81 13.62 29.90
CA LYS A 144 -7.55 15.00 29.46
C LYS A 144 -8.72 15.55 28.66
N ARG A 145 -9.28 14.79 27.72
CA ARG A 145 -10.43 15.23 26.90
C ARG A 145 -11.66 15.48 27.77
N LEU A 146 -11.98 14.57 28.68
CA LEU A 146 -13.08 14.75 29.63
C LEU A 146 -12.86 16.02 30.47
N PHE A 147 -11.71 16.14 31.12
CA PHE A 147 -11.45 17.18 32.10
C PHE A 147 -11.22 18.57 31.49
N TYR A 148 -10.54 18.67 30.35
CA TYR A 148 -10.25 19.97 29.72
C TYR A 148 -11.35 20.46 28.77
N ARG A 149 -12.20 19.57 28.24
CA ARG A 149 -13.25 19.95 27.26
C ARG A 149 -14.66 20.04 27.86
N TYR A 150 -15.02 19.16 28.80
CA TYR A 150 -16.38 19.08 29.35
C TYR A 150 -16.53 19.72 30.73
N PHE A 151 -15.45 19.77 31.51
CA PHE A 151 -15.46 20.40 32.83
C PHE A 151 -15.03 21.87 32.73
N SER A 152 -15.88 22.77 33.23
CA SER A 152 -15.52 24.17 33.41
C SER A 152 -14.64 24.36 34.65
N LYS A 153 -13.98 25.51 34.76
CA LYS A 153 -13.20 25.89 35.96
C LYS A 153 -14.00 25.75 37.26
N ASN A 154 -15.31 26.04 37.22
CA ASN A 154 -16.19 25.89 38.37
C ASN A 154 -16.45 24.41 38.72
N ASP A 155 -16.58 23.55 37.72
CA ASP A 155 -16.76 22.12 37.99
C ASP A 155 -15.48 21.51 38.57
N VAL A 156 -14.31 21.91 38.08
CA VAL A 156 -13.01 21.52 38.63
C VAL A 156 -12.89 21.94 40.10
N HIS A 157 -13.29 23.18 40.41
CA HIS A 157 -13.33 23.66 41.80
C HIS A 157 -14.31 22.85 42.67
N ASN A 158 -15.47 22.50 42.15
CA ASN A 158 -16.44 21.66 42.85
C ASN A 158 -15.92 20.23 43.09
N ILE A 159 -15.20 19.64 42.13
CA ILE A 159 -14.55 18.34 42.28
C ILE A 159 -13.49 18.42 43.39
N GLN A 160 -12.63 19.43 43.37
CA GLN A 160 -11.61 19.65 44.41
C GLN A 160 -12.25 19.85 45.79
N LEU A 161 -13.34 20.63 45.88
CA LEU A 161 -14.11 20.81 47.11
C LEU A 161 -14.65 19.47 47.63
N LEU A 162 -15.25 18.66 46.75
CA LEU A 162 -15.80 17.34 47.11
C LEU A 162 -14.71 16.39 47.62
N LEU A 163 -13.57 16.31 46.93
CA LEU A 163 -12.43 15.46 47.30
C LEU A 163 -11.75 15.92 48.58
N SER A 164 -11.62 17.23 48.79
CA SER A 164 -10.96 17.80 49.97
C SER A 164 -11.71 17.56 51.28
N LYS A 165 -12.99 17.20 51.22
CA LYS A 165 -13.91 17.06 52.36
C LYS A 165 -14.08 18.34 53.20
N LYS A 166 -13.57 19.49 52.74
CA LYS A 166 -13.72 20.80 53.38
C LYS A 166 -15.03 21.46 52.94
N TRP A 167 -16.16 20.86 53.33
CA TRP A 167 -17.45 21.20 52.74
C TRP A 167 -18.11 22.45 53.33
N SER A 168 -17.66 22.98 54.47
CA SER A 168 -18.22 24.21 55.05
C SER A 168 -17.92 25.43 54.16
N PRO A 169 -18.90 26.32 53.87
CA PRO A 169 -20.25 26.42 54.46
C PRO A 169 -21.36 25.78 53.60
N HIS A 170 -21.05 24.86 52.69
CA HIS A 170 -22.03 24.28 51.77
C HIS A 170 -22.96 23.30 52.50
N SER A 171 -24.26 23.42 52.25
CA SER A 171 -25.25 22.47 52.73
C SER A 171 -25.15 21.13 51.99
N THR A 172 -25.59 20.04 52.64
CA THR A 172 -25.67 18.71 52.04
C THR A 172 -26.41 18.70 50.71
N TYR A 173 -27.50 19.48 50.61
CA TYR A 173 -28.26 19.65 49.37
C TYR A 173 -27.40 20.25 48.25
N LYS A 174 -26.63 21.31 48.55
CA LYS A 174 -25.74 21.95 47.57
C LYS A 174 -24.59 21.03 47.12
N LEU A 175 -24.05 20.23 48.03
CA LEU A 175 -23.03 19.22 47.70
C LEU A 175 -23.59 18.11 46.81
N ASN A 176 -24.83 17.68 47.03
CA ASN A 176 -25.49 16.69 46.19
C ASN A 176 -25.76 17.23 44.78
N LEU A 177 -26.16 18.50 44.64
CA LEU A 177 -26.28 19.14 43.33
C LEU A 177 -24.95 19.17 42.56
N PHE A 178 -23.84 19.45 43.25
CA PHE A 178 -22.51 19.38 42.63
C PHE A 178 -22.18 17.96 42.15
N LYS A 179 -22.43 16.95 42.99
CA LYS A 179 -22.21 15.54 42.62
C LYS A 179 -23.04 15.13 41.42
N GLU A 180 -24.34 15.43 41.41
CA GLU A 180 -25.23 15.09 40.31
C GLU A 180 -24.83 15.77 38.99
N ALA A 181 -24.43 17.05 39.06
CA ALA A 181 -23.96 17.77 37.88
C ALA A 181 -22.68 17.16 37.28
N ILE A 182 -21.73 16.74 38.13
CA ILE A 182 -20.49 16.06 37.71
C ILE A 182 -20.82 14.69 37.09
N VAL A 183 -21.65 13.89 37.76
CA VAL A 183 -22.03 12.55 37.30
C VAL A 183 -22.73 12.61 35.93
N ARG A 184 -23.66 13.55 35.73
CA ARG A 184 -24.33 13.72 34.44
C ARG A 184 -23.34 14.01 33.31
N LYS A 185 -22.34 14.86 33.54
CA LYS A 185 -21.31 15.20 32.53
C LYS A 185 -20.45 13.99 32.16
N ILE A 186 -20.07 13.16 33.14
CA ILE A 186 -19.35 11.91 32.92
C ILE A 186 -20.19 10.95 32.08
N ILE A 187 -21.46 10.74 32.45
CA ILE A 187 -22.39 9.88 31.71
C ILE A 187 -22.52 10.35 30.26
N THR A 188 -22.73 11.65 30.03
CA THR A 188 -22.87 12.21 28.67
C THR A 188 -21.62 11.97 27.82
N PHE A 189 -20.43 12.12 28.40
CA PHE A 189 -19.17 11.87 27.68
C PHE A 189 -19.05 10.43 27.20
N TYR A 190 -19.29 9.45 28.10
CA TYR A 190 -19.19 8.03 27.74
C TYR A 190 -20.37 7.55 26.88
N SER A 191 -21.55 8.16 26.99
CA SER A 191 -22.68 7.82 26.12
C SER A 191 -22.49 8.30 24.67
N ALA A 192 -21.79 9.42 24.46
CA ALA A 192 -21.50 9.95 23.12
C ALA A 192 -20.39 9.18 22.39
N TRP A 193 -19.69 8.28 23.09
CA TRP A 193 -18.60 7.46 22.56
C TRP A 193 -19.09 6.08 22.04
N VAL A 194 -20.30 5.65 22.41
CA VAL A 194 -20.88 4.34 22.08
C VAL A 194 -21.84 4.42 20.86
N SER A 195 -21.95 5.59 20.23
CA SER A 195 -22.75 5.87 19.04
C SER A 195 -21.87 6.31 17.87
#